data_AF-A0AAV7K6U8-F1
#
_entry.id   AF-A0AAV7K6U8-F1
#
_cell.length_a   1.000
_cell.length_b   1.000
_cell.length_c   1.000
_cell.angle_alpha   90.00
_cell.angle_beta   90.00
_cell.angle_gamma   90.00
#
_symmetry.space_group_name_H-M   'P 1'
#
loop_
_entity.id
_entity.type
_entity.pdbx_description
1 polymer ?
#
loop_
_entity_poly.entity_id
_entity_poly.type
_entity_poly.pdbx_seq_one_letter_code
_entity_poly.pdbx_strand_id
1 'polypeptide(L)'
;MAYDLETETIPAASKGSYSLSALPRWAETYGEFQVLFKFPHLQKHWELAIDRLEENDKKSLDQLAKEVAIETAAFDVETRGIIETKLHHKITLHSGDITDLEVDAIVNAGNVMLSTGSGVNGSIHSRAGPDLLEECQTIGVCDVGEAVLTKGYDLPAKHVIHTVGPQGQELGREEALGDCYRSCLRIAKRSKLRTIAFCCISTGQSAYNCVEAANAAISTIRNWLLELEGNRESIDGIVFVVRKADDHECYAKLLSSYFPVRLVL
;
A
#
# COMPACT_ATOMS: atom_id res chain seq x y z
N MET A 1 -0.73 -22.37 -8.14
CA MET A 1 0.46 -22.93 -8.81
C MET A 1 1.69 -22.34 -8.14
N ALA A 2 2.70 -23.15 -7.83
CA ALA A 2 3.92 -22.69 -7.19
C ALA A 2 4.75 -21.81 -8.15
N TYR A 3 5.29 -20.71 -7.63
CA TYR A 3 6.17 -19.79 -8.34
C TYR A 3 7.52 -20.47 -8.61
N ASP A 4 7.98 -20.47 -9.85
CA ASP A 4 9.33 -20.92 -10.21
C ASP A 4 10.29 -19.73 -10.06
N LEU A 5 11.30 -19.87 -9.20
CA LEU A 5 12.22 -18.81 -8.80
C LEU A 5 13.38 -18.62 -9.79
N GLU A 6 13.52 -19.49 -10.81
CA GLU A 6 14.71 -19.51 -11.67
C GLU A 6 14.60 -18.68 -12.96
N THR A 7 13.40 -18.24 -13.36
CA THR A 7 13.22 -17.45 -14.58
C THR A 7 12.53 -16.13 -14.25
N GLU A 8 13.21 -14.99 -14.42
CA GLU A 8 12.65 -13.62 -14.32
C GLU A 8 11.54 -13.30 -15.37
N THR A 9 10.85 -14.33 -15.87
CA THR A 9 9.76 -14.25 -16.83
C THR A 9 8.52 -14.90 -16.24
N ILE A 10 7.44 -14.12 -16.17
CA ILE A 10 6.13 -14.60 -15.75
C ILE A 10 5.56 -15.51 -16.86
N PRO A 11 5.04 -16.71 -16.54
CA PRO A 11 4.26 -17.51 -17.48
C PRO A 11 3.05 -16.71 -17.97
N ALA A 12 2.69 -16.82 -19.25
CA ALA A 12 1.53 -16.14 -19.81
C ALA A 12 0.28 -16.27 -18.92
N ALA A 13 -0.49 -15.17 -18.85
CA ALA A 13 -1.70 -15.02 -18.05
C ALA A 13 -2.49 -16.33 -17.91
N SER A 14 -2.58 -16.85 -16.69
CA SER A 14 -3.43 -18.01 -16.43
C SER A 14 -4.89 -17.58 -16.56
N LYS A 15 -5.74 -18.39 -17.20
CA LYS A 15 -7.18 -18.11 -17.39
C LYS A 15 -8.01 -18.19 -16.09
N GLY A 16 -7.38 -18.12 -14.91
CA GLY A 16 -8.07 -18.16 -13.63
C GLY A 16 -8.35 -16.75 -13.11
N SER A 17 -9.55 -16.52 -12.57
CA SER A 17 -9.85 -15.36 -11.73
C SER A 17 -9.73 -15.74 -10.25
N TYR A 18 -9.34 -14.77 -9.41
CA TYR A 18 -9.33 -14.95 -7.96
C TYR A 18 -10.33 -14.00 -7.31
N SER A 19 -11.32 -14.57 -6.61
CA SER A 19 -12.20 -13.80 -5.74
C SER A 19 -11.40 -13.28 -4.53
N LEU A 20 -11.70 -12.06 -4.07
CA LEU A 20 -11.11 -11.52 -2.83
C LEU A 20 -11.33 -12.46 -1.63
N SER A 21 -12.45 -13.19 -1.61
CA SER A 21 -12.75 -14.18 -0.57
C SER A 21 -11.82 -15.40 -0.56
N ALA A 22 -11.12 -15.65 -1.67
CA ALA A 22 -10.18 -16.75 -1.84
C ALA A 22 -8.72 -16.35 -1.56
N LEU A 23 -8.45 -15.05 -1.36
CA LEU A 23 -7.14 -14.58 -0.96
C LEU A 23 -7.03 -14.63 0.58
N PRO A 24 -5.96 -15.22 1.13
CA PRO A 24 -5.79 -15.25 2.57
C PRO A 24 -5.58 -13.80 3.06
N ARG A 25 -6.30 -13.42 4.11
CA ARG A 25 -6.15 -12.05 4.65
C ARG A 25 -4.72 -11.86 5.15
N TRP A 26 -4.24 -10.62 5.15
CA TRP A 26 -2.91 -10.28 5.68
C TRP A 26 -2.69 -10.88 7.08
N ALA A 27 -3.73 -10.78 7.93
CA ALA A 27 -3.76 -11.33 9.28
C ALA A 27 -3.62 -12.86 9.37
N GLU A 28 -4.09 -13.59 8.36
CA GLU A 28 -4.09 -15.05 8.31
C GLU A 28 -2.77 -15.60 7.76
N THR A 29 -2.03 -14.80 6.99
CA THR A 29 -0.79 -15.25 6.31
C THR A 29 0.47 -14.90 7.10
N TYR A 30 0.50 -13.76 7.80
CA TYR A 30 1.74 -13.22 8.41
C TYR A 30 1.59 -12.84 9.89
N GLY A 31 0.49 -13.24 10.54
CA GLY A 31 0.13 -12.84 11.91
C GLY A 31 1.09 -13.25 13.05
N GLU A 32 2.15 -14.02 12.77
CA GLU A 32 3.12 -14.46 13.79
C GLU A 32 4.48 -13.74 13.78
N PHE A 33 4.75 -12.81 12.86
CA PHE A 33 6.06 -12.15 12.81
C PHE A 33 6.12 -10.80 13.55
N GLN A 34 6.47 -10.93 14.84
CA GLN A 34 7.39 -10.12 15.65
C GLN A 34 7.27 -8.57 15.61
N VAL A 35 6.76 -8.03 16.72
CA VAL A 35 6.78 -6.61 17.13
C VAL A 35 8.21 -6.07 17.38
N LEU A 36 9.25 -6.90 17.28
CA LEU A 36 10.60 -6.56 17.76
C LEU A 36 11.49 -5.73 16.81
N PHE A 37 11.12 -5.52 15.54
CA PHE A 37 12.04 -4.93 14.55
C PHE A 37 11.78 -3.47 14.17
N LYS A 38 10.85 -2.78 14.83
CA LYS A 38 10.34 -1.54 14.24
C LYS A 38 11.17 -0.28 14.49
N PHE A 39 12.08 -0.24 15.47
CA PHE A 39 12.81 1.01 15.76
C PHE A 39 14.28 0.79 16.21
N PRO A 40 15.21 0.55 15.25
CA PRO A 40 16.65 0.47 15.53
C PRO A 40 17.21 1.74 16.21
N HIS A 41 16.56 2.89 16.02
CA HIS A 41 16.93 4.12 16.71
C HIS A 41 16.57 4.07 18.19
N LEU A 42 15.46 3.45 18.60
CA LEU A 42 15.16 3.24 20.03
C LEU A 42 16.12 2.22 20.66
N GLN A 43 16.53 1.20 19.91
CA GLN A 43 17.63 0.31 20.35
C GLN A 43 18.94 1.10 20.52
N LYS A 44 19.28 1.95 19.56
CA LYS A 44 20.46 2.82 19.64
C LYS A 44 20.35 3.88 20.74
N HIS A 45 19.17 4.44 20.99
CA HIS A 45 18.90 5.39 22.07
C HIS A 45 18.93 4.70 23.43
N TRP A 46 18.49 3.45 23.52
CA TRP A 46 18.60 2.60 24.69
C TRP A 46 20.05 2.19 24.99
N GLU A 47 20.79 1.75 23.97
CA GLU A 47 22.24 1.48 24.06
C GLU A 47 23.02 2.74 24.45
N LEU A 48 22.74 3.89 23.82
CA LEU A 48 23.33 5.20 24.19
C LEU A 48 22.89 5.67 25.58
N ALA A 49 21.67 5.35 26.03
CA ALA A 49 21.22 5.65 27.38
C ALA A 49 21.92 4.75 28.42
N ILE A 50 22.20 3.49 28.08
CA ILE A 50 22.99 2.55 28.88
C ILE A 50 24.46 3.00 28.94
N ASP A 51 25.07 3.40 27.82
CA ASP A 51 26.44 3.94 27.80
C ASP A 51 26.55 5.23 28.62
N ARG A 52 25.53 6.11 28.56
CA ARG A 52 25.45 7.33 29.38
C ARG A 52 25.15 7.05 30.87
N LEU A 53 24.51 5.92 31.19
CA LEU A 53 24.27 5.45 32.55
C LEU A 53 25.59 5.05 33.24
N GLU A 54 26.59 4.62 32.48
CA GLU A 54 27.93 4.27 33.01
C GLU A 54 28.80 5.51 33.33
N GLU A 55 28.48 6.69 32.77
CA GLU A 55 29.30 7.92 32.91
C GLU A 55 28.83 8.95 33.97
N ASN A 56 27.87 8.62 34.84
CA ASN A 56 27.55 9.34 36.09
C ASN A 56 26.90 10.75 35.96
N ASP A 57 25.59 10.87 36.23
CA ASP A 57 24.97 11.89 37.12
C ASP A 57 23.47 11.57 37.30
N LYS A 58 23.01 11.32 38.54
CA LYS A 58 21.63 10.89 38.84
C LYS A 58 20.56 11.91 38.43
N LYS A 59 20.89 13.19 38.31
CA LYS A 59 19.95 14.24 37.84
C LYS A 59 19.65 14.16 36.34
N SER A 60 20.60 13.68 35.53
CA SER A 60 20.44 13.45 34.09
C SER A 60 19.54 12.23 33.82
N LEU A 61 19.64 11.20 34.67
CA LEU A 61 18.87 9.97 34.55
C LEU A 61 17.36 10.16 34.75
N ASP A 62 16.96 10.99 35.71
CA ASP A 62 15.53 11.29 35.94
C ASP A 62 14.89 12.04 34.77
N GLN A 63 15.67 12.86 34.07
CA GLN A 63 15.19 13.61 32.91
C GLN A 63 15.14 12.73 31.67
N LEU A 64 16.19 11.95 31.43
CA LEU A 64 16.23 10.97 30.34
C LEU A 64 15.15 9.90 30.50
N ALA A 65 14.92 9.41 31.72
CA ALA A 65 13.85 8.46 32.02
C ALA A 65 12.46 9.06 31.79
N LYS A 66 12.27 10.36 32.05
CA LYS A 66 11.01 11.05 31.75
C LYS A 66 10.81 11.23 30.25
N GLU A 67 11.84 11.60 29.50
CA GLU A 67 11.78 11.72 28.04
C GLU A 67 11.48 10.38 27.38
N VAL A 68 12.20 9.33 27.77
CA VAL A 68 11.94 7.95 27.32
C VAL A 68 10.55 7.47 27.74
N ALA A 69 10.08 7.80 28.96
CA ALA A 69 8.74 7.42 29.41
C ALA A 69 7.64 8.18 28.66
N ILE A 70 7.85 9.45 28.30
CA ILE A 70 6.91 10.25 27.50
C ILE A 70 6.87 9.70 26.07
N GLU A 71 8.01 9.42 25.46
CA GLU A 71 8.08 8.80 24.14
C GLU A 71 7.46 7.40 24.15
N THR A 72 7.72 6.59 25.18
CA THR A 72 7.12 5.26 25.37
C THR A 72 5.62 5.36 25.62
N ALA A 73 5.13 6.36 26.36
CA ALA A 73 3.71 6.55 26.62
C ALA A 73 2.96 7.11 25.40
N ALA A 74 3.55 8.05 24.66
CA ALA A 74 3.03 8.51 23.38
C ALA A 74 3.00 7.36 22.36
N PHE A 75 4.04 6.52 22.36
CA PHE A 75 4.11 5.29 21.59
C PHE A 75 3.05 4.26 22.00
N ASP A 76 2.80 4.07 23.29
CA ASP A 76 1.77 3.16 23.80
C ASP A 76 0.37 3.67 23.43
N VAL A 77 0.12 4.98 23.49
CA VAL A 77 -1.17 5.58 23.05
C VAL A 77 -1.35 5.47 21.54
N GLU A 78 -0.33 5.78 20.73
CA GLU A 78 -0.41 5.69 19.27
C GLU A 78 -0.54 4.23 18.81
N THR A 79 0.23 3.32 19.39
CA THR A 79 0.19 1.88 19.09
C THR A 79 -1.13 1.26 19.55
N ARG A 80 -1.65 1.62 20.74
CA ARG A 80 -3.00 1.22 21.18
C ARG A 80 -4.08 1.76 20.25
N GLY A 81 -4.02 3.03 19.86
CA GLY A 81 -4.95 3.59 18.87
C GLY A 81 -4.87 2.86 17.52
N ILE A 82 -3.66 2.47 17.10
CA ILE A 82 -3.45 1.68 15.89
C ILE A 82 -4.10 0.29 16.00
N ILE A 83 -4.01 -0.36 17.16
CA ILE A 83 -4.54 -1.71 17.38
C ILE A 83 -6.05 -1.70 17.59
N GLU A 84 -6.58 -0.74 18.34
CA GLU A 84 -8.02 -0.62 18.62
C GLU A 84 -8.84 -0.37 17.36
N THR A 85 -8.25 0.32 16.37
CA THR A 85 -8.91 0.54 15.08
C THR A 85 -9.15 -0.76 14.31
N LYS A 86 -8.49 -1.88 14.60
CA LYS A 86 -8.72 -3.19 13.96
C LYS A 86 -8.82 -3.11 12.43
N LEU A 87 -7.99 -2.33 11.75
CA LEU A 87 -8.09 -2.16 10.28
C LEU A 87 -7.48 -3.31 9.48
N HIS A 88 -6.69 -4.19 10.10
CA HIS A 88 -5.97 -5.29 9.44
C HIS A 88 -6.88 -6.22 8.62
N HIS A 89 -8.15 -6.42 9.03
CA HIS A 89 -9.09 -7.31 8.32
C HIS A 89 -9.52 -6.76 6.95
N LYS A 90 -9.29 -5.47 6.69
CA LYS A 90 -9.58 -4.83 5.39
C LYS A 90 -8.39 -4.91 4.44
N ILE A 91 -7.21 -5.33 4.90
CA ILE A 91 -5.98 -5.28 4.11
C ILE A 91 -5.56 -6.68 3.67
N THR A 92 -5.20 -6.80 2.39
CA THR A 92 -4.63 -8.02 1.79
C THR A 92 -3.35 -7.66 1.07
N LEU A 93 -2.29 -8.46 1.23
CA LEU A 93 -1.10 -8.42 0.39
C LEU A 93 -1.17 -9.62 -0.57
N HIS A 94 -1.08 -9.37 -1.86
CA HIS A 94 -1.19 -10.40 -2.89
C HIS A 94 -0.01 -10.33 -3.85
N SER A 95 0.69 -11.46 -4.02
CA SER A 95 1.70 -11.62 -5.06
C SER A 95 1.06 -12.18 -6.32
N GLY A 96 0.98 -11.39 -7.39
CA GLY A 96 0.35 -11.83 -8.63
C GLY A 96 0.11 -10.73 -9.66
N ASP A 97 -0.68 -11.06 -10.69
CA ASP A 97 -1.14 -10.10 -11.68
C ASP A 97 -2.46 -9.46 -11.24
N ILE A 98 -2.47 -8.13 -11.17
CA ILE A 98 -3.65 -7.37 -10.75
C ILE A 98 -4.85 -7.59 -11.69
N THR A 99 -4.61 -7.97 -12.93
CA THR A 99 -5.65 -8.21 -13.95
C THR A 99 -6.44 -9.51 -13.74
N ASP A 100 -6.00 -10.38 -12.81
CA ASP A 100 -6.70 -11.62 -12.45
C ASP A 100 -7.70 -11.43 -11.29
N LEU A 101 -7.75 -10.25 -10.67
CA LEU A 101 -8.53 -10.01 -9.45
C LEU A 101 -9.99 -9.64 -9.73
N GLU A 102 -10.91 -10.39 -9.14
CA GLU A 102 -12.35 -10.09 -9.13
C GLU A 102 -12.68 -9.16 -7.95
N VAL A 103 -12.57 -7.85 -8.18
CA VAL A 103 -12.84 -6.76 -7.24
C VAL A 103 -13.67 -5.66 -7.91
N ASP A 104 -14.17 -4.69 -7.14
CA ASP A 104 -14.95 -3.59 -7.73
C ASP A 104 -14.09 -2.66 -8.58
N ALA A 105 -12.84 -2.42 -8.18
CA ALA A 105 -11.86 -1.68 -8.98
C ALA A 105 -10.43 -2.20 -8.82
N ILE A 106 -9.70 -2.22 -9.94
CA ILE A 106 -8.23 -2.28 -9.92
C ILE A 106 -7.67 -0.91 -10.26
N VAL A 107 -6.52 -0.57 -9.70
CA VAL A 107 -5.83 0.69 -9.98
C VAL A 107 -4.75 0.48 -11.03
N ASN A 108 -4.80 1.31 -12.06
CA ASN A 108 -3.81 1.37 -13.12
C ASN A 108 -2.84 2.54 -12.87
N ALA A 109 -1.55 2.24 -12.74
CA ALA A 109 -0.49 3.24 -12.80
C ALA A 109 -0.23 3.61 -14.28
N GLY A 110 -0.98 4.62 -14.75
CA GLY A 110 -1.01 5.05 -16.14
C GLY A 110 -0.06 6.20 -16.46
N ASN A 111 -0.36 6.90 -17.55
CA ASN A 111 0.31 8.11 -18.01
C ASN A 111 -0.71 9.22 -18.26
N VAL A 112 -0.24 10.46 -18.37
CA VAL A 112 -1.09 11.66 -18.50
C VAL A 112 -2.10 11.55 -19.65
N MET A 113 -1.74 10.88 -20.74
CA MET A 113 -2.58 10.75 -21.94
C MET A 113 -3.57 9.57 -21.86
N LEU A 114 -3.66 8.89 -20.71
CA LEU A 114 -4.52 7.72 -20.49
C LEU A 114 -4.38 6.64 -21.57
N SER A 115 -3.19 6.55 -22.16
CA SER A 115 -2.91 5.69 -23.30
C SER A 115 -2.26 4.38 -22.85
N THR A 116 -2.30 3.36 -23.72
CA THR A 116 -1.59 2.10 -23.46
C THR A 116 -0.09 2.34 -23.27
N GLY A 117 0.57 1.46 -22.52
CA GLY A 117 1.99 1.60 -22.20
C GLY A 117 2.62 0.26 -21.86
N SER A 118 3.66 0.29 -21.03
CA SER A 118 4.35 -0.91 -20.57
C SER A 118 3.95 -1.29 -19.14
N GLY A 119 4.48 -2.41 -18.63
CA GLY A 119 4.26 -2.85 -17.25
C GLY A 119 2.79 -3.13 -16.94
N VAL A 120 2.32 -2.65 -15.78
CA VAL A 120 0.94 -2.88 -15.34
C VAL A 120 -0.09 -2.22 -16.27
N ASN A 121 0.21 -1.02 -16.78
CA ASN A 121 -0.66 -0.30 -17.71
C ASN A 121 -0.88 -1.11 -19.00
N GLY A 122 0.22 -1.62 -19.59
CA GLY A 122 0.13 -2.49 -20.76
C GLY A 122 -0.63 -3.79 -20.49
N SER A 123 -0.43 -4.40 -19.33
CA SER A 123 -1.12 -5.64 -18.93
C SER A 123 -2.63 -5.42 -18.78
N ILE A 124 -3.02 -4.31 -18.14
CA ILE A 124 -4.43 -3.91 -17.95
C ILE A 124 -5.09 -3.65 -19.31
N HIS A 125 -4.50 -2.83 -20.18
CA HIS A 125 -5.06 -2.57 -21.52
C HIS A 125 -5.14 -3.83 -22.38
N SER A 126 -4.11 -4.68 -22.33
CA SER A 126 -4.11 -5.93 -23.09
C SER A 126 -5.22 -6.88 -22.65
N ARG A 127 -5.58 -6.88 -21.36
CA ARG A 127 -6.59 -7.80 -20.82
C ARG A 127 -8.00 -7.23 -20.81
N ALA A 128 -8.15 -5.91 -20.67
CA ALA A 128 -9.46 -5.25 -20.74
C ALA A 128 -10.01 -5.20 -22.17
N GLY A 129 -9.14 -5.26 -23.19
CA GLY A 129 -9.54 -5.16 -24.59
C GLY A 129 -9.51 -3.71 -25.12
N PRO A 130 -9.76 -3.52 -26.43
CA PRO A 130 -9.63 -2.22 -27.10
C PRO A 130 -10.60 -1.15 -26.58
N ASP A 131 -11.78 -1.55 -26.11
CA ASP A 131 -12.83 -0.63 -25.63
C ASP A 131 -12.36 0.22 -24.43
N LEU A 132 -11.42 -0.29 -23.61
CA LEU A 132 -10.82 0.49 -22.53
C LEU A 132 -10.07 1.71 -23.07
N LEU A 133 -9.33 1.56 -24.16
CA LEU A 133 -8.60 2.67 -24.77
C LEU A 133 -9.57 3.69 -25.38
N GLU A 134 -10.66 3.23 -25.99
CA GLU A 134 -11.69 4.11 -26.55
C GLU A 134 -12.33 4.97 -25.44
N GLU A 135 -12.69 4.39 -24.29
CA GLU A 135 -13.22 5.16 -23.16
C GLU A 135 -12.19 6.14 -22.59
N CYS A 136 -10.92 5.73 -22.42
CA CYS A 136 -9.84 6.62 -22.01
C CYS A 136 -9.71 7.85 -22.93
N GLN A 137 -9.84 7.67 -24.25
CA GLN A 137 -9.80 8.77 -25.21
C GLN A 137 -10.95 9.76 -25.04
N THR A 138 -12.13 9.32 -24.57
CA THR A 138 -13.25 10.23 -24.27
C THR A 138 -13.03 11.07 -23.01
N ILE A 139 -12.21 10.58 -22.07
CA ILE A 139 -11.84 11.29 -20.84
C ILE A 139 -10.76 12.33 -21.13
N GLY A 140 -9.78 11.99 -21.98
CA GLY A 140 -8.69 12.88 -22.37
C GLY A 140 -7.46 12.69 -21.50
N VAL A 141 -7.24 13.57 -20.52
CA VAL A 141 -6.01 13.60 -19.71
C VAL A 141 -6.27 13.36 -18.23
N CYS A 142 -5.25 12.86 -17.53
CA CYS A 142 -5.22 12.75 -16.08
C CYS A 142 -3.91 13.35 -15.56
N ASP A 143 -4.01 14.35 -14.69
CA ASP A 143 -2.84 15.00 -14.11
C ASP A 143 -2.14 14.11 -13.07
N VAL A 144 -0.89 14.43 -12.75
CA VAL A 144 -0.11 13.74 -11.71
C VAL A 144 -0.82 13.90 -10.35
N GLY A 145 -0.97 12.80 -9.60
CA GLY A 145 -1.69 12.79 -8.32
C GLY A 145 -3.21 12.67 -8.45
N GLU A 146 -3.77 12.88 -9.64
CA GLU A 146 -5.20 12.74 -9.89
C GLU A 146 -5.57 11.31 -10.33
N ALA A 147 -6.88 11.04 -10.39
CA ALA A 147 -7.39 9.78 -10.87
C ALA A 147 -8.70 9.96 -11.67
N VAL A 148 -8.98 9.00 -12.56
CA VAL A 148 -10.21 8.90 -13.34
C VAL A 148 -10.74 7.47 -13.35
N LEU A 149 -12.03 7.28 -13.65
CA LEU A 149 -12.71 5.98 -13.62
C LEU A 149 -13.17 5.58 -15.02
N THR A 150 -12.99 4.30 -15.35
CA THR A 150 -13.50 3.64 -16.56
C THR A 150 -14.14 2.30 -16.18
N LYS A 151 -14.82 1.64 -17.13
CA LYS A 151 -15.27 0.26 -16.97
C LYS A 151 -14.09 -0.72 -17.04
N GLY A 152 -14.27 -1.91 -16.47
CA GLY A 152 -13.29 -2.99 -16.53
C GLY A 152 -13.27 -3.79 -17.84
N TYR A 153 -14.33 -3.72 -18.64
CA TYR A 153 -14.49 -4.47 -19.90
C TYR A 153 -14.26 -5.97 -19.70
N ASP A 154 -13.28 -6.55 -20.39
CA ASP A 154 -12.95 -7.98 -20.32
C ASP A 154 -12.23 -8.38 -19.00
N LEU A 155 -11.91 -7.42 -18.12
CA LEU A 155 -11.35 -7.70 -16.81
C LEU A 155 -12.38 -8.35 -15.87
N PRO A 156 -11.95 -9.24 -14.95
CA PRO A 156 -12.79 -9.67 -13.83
C PRO A 156 -13.20 -8.51 -12.91
N ALA A 157 -12.36 -7.46 -12.82
CA ALA A 157 -12.67 -6.27 -12.07
C ALA A 157 -13.75 -5.42 -12.77
N LYS A 158 -14.69 -4.86 -12.01
CA LYS A 158 -15.81 -4.11 -12.61
C LYS A 158 -15.38 -2.78 -13.25
N HIS A 159 -14.34 -2.16 -12.69
CA HIS A 159 -13.82 -0.86 -13.10
C HIS A 159 -12.30 -0.82 -13.07
N VAL A 160 -11.72 0.12 -13.81
CA VAL A 160 -10.32 0.53 -13.68
C VAL A 160 -10.29 1.97 -13.19
N ILE A 161 -9.53 2.22 -12.12
CA ILE A 161 -9.19 3.57 -11.69
C ILE A 161 -7.79 3.89 -12.22
N HIS A 162 -7.69 4.83 -13.13
CA HIS A 162 -6.42 5.26 -13.71
C HIS A 162 -5.88 6.42 -12.89
N THR A 163 -4.61 6.34 -12.49
CA THR A 163 -3.92 7.43 -11.80
C THR A 163 -2.52 7.60 -12.36
N VAL A 164 -1.97 8.81 -12.24
CA VAL A 164 -0.65 9.14 -12.77
C VAL A 164 0.28 9.47 -11.61
N GLY A 165 1.20 8.54 -11.35
CA GLY A 165 2.23 8.70 -10.34
C GLY A 165 3.30 9.72 -10.73
N PRO A 166 4.03 10.29 -9.75
CA PRO A 166 5.17 11.16 -10.03
C PRO A 166 6.30 10.40 -10.73
N GLN A 167 7.10 11.12 -11.51
CA GLN A 167 8.26 10.60 -12.24
C GLN A 167 9.57 11.15 -11.66
N GLY A 168 10.62 10.32 -11.63
CA GLY A 168 11.96 10.74 -11.23
C GLY A 168 12.12 11.08 -9.74
N GLN A 169 13.09 11.94 -9.44
CA GLN A 169 13.45 12.38 -8.07
C GLN A 169 12.99 13.83 -7.79
N GLU A 170 11.82 14.20 -8.28
CA GLU A 170 11.31 15.56 -8.13
C GLU A 170 10.93 15.87 -6.67
N LEU A 171 11.08 17.15 -6.29
CA LEU A 171 10.58 17.66 -5.01
C LEU A 171 9.06 17.47 -4.96
N GLY A 172 8.54 16.99 -3.82
CA GLY A 172 7.11 16.76 -3.63
C GLY A 172 6.60 15.41 -4.15
N ARG A 173 7.47 14.51 -4.63
CA ARG A 173 7.06 13.18 -5.12
C ARG A 173 6.29 12.35 -4.09
N GLU A 174 6.62 12.46 -2.81
CA GLU A 174 5.92 11.70 -1.76
C GLU A 174 4.47 12.17 -1.61
N GLU A 175 4.27 13.49 -1.64
CA GLU A 175 2.94 14.10 -1.57
C GLU A 175 2.10 13.73 -2.80
N ALA A 176 2.67 13.86 -4.00
CA ALA A 176 2.02 13.50 -5.25
C ALA A 176 1.67 12.00 -5.32
N LEU A 177 2.54 11.12 -4.80
CA LEU A 177 2.24 9.70 -4.68
C LEU A 177 1.09 9.47 -3.70
N GLY A 178 1.08 10.16 -2.56
CA GLY A 178 -0.04 10.16 -1.63
C GLY A 178 -1.34 10.63 -2.29
N ASP A 179 -1.29 11.66 -3.13
CA ASP A 179 -2.47 12.16 -3.86
C ASP A 179 -3.04 11.09 -4.80
N CYS A 180 -2.19 10.29 -5.47
CA CYS A 180 -2.66 9.18 -6.28
C CYS A 180 -3.58 8.23 -5.48
N TYR A 181 -3.12 7.80 -4.30
CA TYR A 181 -3.89 6.92 -3.42
C TYR A 181 -5.16 7.60 -2.89
N ARG A 182 -5.09 8.85 -2.45
CA ARG A 182 -6.26 9.62 -1.98
C ARG A 182 -7.30 9.79 -3.08
N SER A 183 -6.89 10.14 -4.29
CA SER A 183 -7.75 10.31 -5.46
C SER A 183 -8.45 9.01 -5.85
N CYS A 184 -7.71 7.88 -5.84
CA CYS A 184 -8.30 6.57 -6.08
C CYS A 184 -9.36 6.19 -5.03
N LEU A 185 -9.06 6.36 -3.74
CA LEU A 185 -10.00 6.07 -2.65
C LEU A 185 -11.22 6.99 -2.68
N ARG A 186 -11.04 8.27 -3.04
CA ARG A 186 -12.13 9.23 -3.25
C ARG A 186 -13.07 8.78 -4.36
N ILE A 187 -12.53 8.29 -5.48
CA ILE A 187 -13.33 7.74 -6.58
C ILE A 187 -14.07 6.49 -6.15
N ALA A 188 -13.40 5.57 -5.45
CA ALA A 188 -14.01 4.34 -4.95
C ALA A 188 -15.20 4.66 -4.03
N LYS A 189 -15.02 5.55 -3.04
CA LYS A 189 -16.10 5.99 -2.14
C LYS A 189 -17.26 6.64 -2.90
N ARG A 190 -16.98 7.59 -3.81
CA ARG A 190 -18.03 8.29 -4.59
C ARG A 190 -18.81 7.37 -5.50
N SER A 191 -18.14 6.36 -6.06
CA SER A 191 -18.72 5.39 -6.99
C SER A 191 -19.26 4.14 -6.29
N LYS A 192 -19.26 4.12 -4.94
CA LYS A 192 -19.74 3.02 -4.10
C LYS A 192 -19.02 1.68 -4.38
N LEU A 193 -17.75 1.75 -4.76
CA LEU A 193 -16.89 0.58 -4.96
C LEU A 193 -16.33 0.21 -3.59
N ARG A 194 -16.57 -1.02 -3.16
CA ARG A 194 -16.27 -1.49 -1.80
C ARG A 194 -14.96 -2.26 -1.73
N THR A 195 -14.45 -2.74 -2.87
CA THR A 195 -13.18 -3.46 -2.95
C THR A 195 -12.27 -2.84 -3.99
N ILE A 196 -11.02 -2.52 -3.60
CA ILE A 196 -10.04 -1.87 -4.47
C ILE A 196 -8.68 -2.59 -4.39
N ALA A 197 -8.06 -2.82 -5.54
CA ALA A 197 -6.71 -3.36 -5.61
C ALA A 197 -5.73 -2.33 -6.17
N PHE A 198 -4.62 -2.09 -5.49
CA PHE A 198 -3.54 -1.20 -5.89
C PHE A 198 -2.34 -1.97 -6.40
N CYS A 199 -1.83 -1.61 -7.57
CA CYS A 199 -0.47 -1.95 -7.97
C CYS A 199 0.56 -1.06 -7.23
N CYS A 200 1.84 -1.42 -7.27
CA CYS A 200 2.91 -0.55 -6.77
C CYS A 200 3.10 0.69 -7.70
N ILE A 201 2.39 1.78 -7.41
CA ILE A 201 2.47 3.03 -8.19
C ILE A 201 3.90 3.61 -8.08
N SER A 202 4.48 4.01 -9.22
CA SER A 202 5.81 4.63 -9.34
C SER A 202 7.04 3.80 -8.91
N THR A 203 6.93 2.50 -8.57
CA THR A 203 8.12 1.67 -8.21
C THR A 203 8.77 0.92 -9.38
N GLY A 204 8.19 1.03 -10.58
CA GLY A 204 8.70 0.41 -11.80
C GLY A 204 9.85 1.20 -12.44
N GLN A 205 9.60 1.77 -13.62
CA GLN A 205 10.61 2.52 -14.38
C GLN A 205 11.00 3.86 -13.73
N SER A 206 10.26 4.36 -12.73
CA SER A 206 10.46 5.69 -12.13
C SER A 206 11.55 5.77 -11.05
N ALA A 207 12.36 4.72 -10.85
CA ALA A 207 13.49 4.70 -9.88
C ALA A 207 13.12 5.10 -8.43
N TYR A 208 11.85 4.99 -8.05
CA TYR A 208 11.39 5.25 -6.68
C TYR A 208 11.77 4.07 -5.79
N ASN A 209 12.44 4.35 -4.67
CA ASN A 209 12.80 3.33 -3.68
C ASN A 209 11.53 2.60 -3.17
N CYS A 210 11.54 1.27 -3.18
CA CYS A 210 10.37 0.46 -2.80
C CYS A 210 9.89 0.75 -1.37
N VAL A 211 10.80 0.99 -0.41
CA VAL A 211 10.49 1.29 0.99
C VAL A 211 9.79 2.62 1.12
N GLU A 212 10.30 3.65 0.46
CA GLU A 212 9.70 4.98 0.52
C GLU A 212 8.32 5.00 -0.15
N ALA A 213 8.17 4.34 -1.32
CA ALA A 213 6.90 4.26 -2.03
C ALA A 213 5.85 3.45 -1.26
N ALA A 214 6.24 2.30 -0.70
CA ALA A 214 5.37 1.47 0.12
C ALA A 214 4.96 2.21 1.40
N ASN A 215 5.89 2.95 2.03
CA ASN A 215 5.58 3.78 3.19
C ASN A 215 4.53 4.84 2.86
N ALA A 216 4.71 5.59 1.76
CA ALA A 216 3.74 6.59 1.30
C ALA A 216 2.37 5.98 0.99
N ALA A 217 2.34 4.82 0.32
CA ALA A 217 1.11 4.10 -0.01
C ALA A 217 0.34 3.67 1.24
N ILE A 218 1.02 2.96 2.15
CA ILE A 218 0.43 2.34 3.33
C ILE A 218 -0.01 3.42 4.32
N SER A 219 0.82 4.45 4.57
CA SER A 219 0.48 5.55 5.48
C SER A 219 -0.72 6.34 4.97
N THR A 220 -0.75 6.64 3.67
CA THR A 220 -1.86 7.38 3.04
C THR A 220 -3.17 6.61 3.14
N ILE A 221 -3.17 5.32 2.80
CA ILE A 221 -4.37 4.48 2.90
C ILE A 221 -4.84 4.39 4.36
N ARG A 222 -3.92 4.20 5.30
CA ARG A 222 -4.25 4.15 6.73
C ARG A 222 -4.88 5.46 7.19
N ASN A 223 -4.26 6.59 6.89
CA ASN A 223 -4.75 7.91 7.30
C ASN A 223 -6.13 8.18 6.69
N TRP A 224 -6.31 7.90 5.39
CA TRP A 224 -7.61 8.04 4.74
C TRP A 224 -8.71 7.21 5.42
N LEU A 225 -8.42 5.98 5.83
CA LEU A 225 -9.39 5.14 6.55
C LEU A 225 -9.78 5.70 7.92
N LEU A 226 -8.95 6.55 8.54
CA LEU A 226 -9.14 7.13 9.88
C LEU A 226 -9.66 8.57 9.85
N GLU A 227 -9.41 9.33 8.78
CA GLU A 227 -9.62 10.78 8.72
C GLU A 227 -11.09 11.21 8.73
N LEU A 228 -11.94 10.60 7.90
CA LEU A 228 -13.34 11.03 7.74
C LEU A 228 -14.33 9.95 8.13
N GLU A 229 -15.40 10.36 8.79
CA GLU A 229 -16.55 9.49 9.06
C GLU A 229 -17.07 8.84 7.76
N GLY A 230 -17.29 7.53 7.82
CA GLY A 230 -17.76 6.75 6.68
C GLY A 230 -16.68 6.30 5.69
N ASN A 231 -15.42 6.75 5.79
CA ASN A 231 -14.34 6.25 4.91
C ASN A 231 -14.13 4.76 5.14
N ARG A 232 -13.96 4.35 6.39
CA ARG A 232 -13.78 2.95 6.79
C ARG A 232 -14.93 2.04 6.37
N GLU A 233 -16.16 2.51 6.44
CA GLU A 233 -17.38 1.75 6.13
C GLU A 233 -17.66 1.67 4.62
N SER A 234 -17.12 2.63 3.87
CA SER A 234 -17.26 2.68 2.41
C SER A 234 -16.44 1.61 1.68
N ILE A 235 -15.37 1.11 2.31
CA ILE A 235 -14.46 0.11 1.75
C ILE A 235 -14.47 -1.16 2.61
N ASP A 236 -14.80 -2.30 2.01
CA ASP A 236 -14.70 -3.62 2.63
C ASP A 236 -13.30 -4.19 2.58
N GLY A 237 -12.56 -3.95 1.49
CA GLY A 237 -11.23 -4.52 1.28
C GLY A 237 -10.33 -3.69 0.38
N ILE A 238 -9.05 -3.64 0.74
CA ILE A 238 -7.94 -3.04 -0.01
C ILE A 238 -6.89 -4.12 -0.22
N VAL A 239 -6.50 -4.33 -1.49
CA VAL A 239 -5.46 -5.29 -1.87
C VAL A 239 -4.22 -4.54 -2.35
N PHE A 240 -3.07 -4.79 -1.74
CA PHE A 240 -1.78 -4.40 -2.30
C PHE A 240 -1.30 -5.55 -3.20
N VAL A 241 -1.18 -5.29 -4.49
CA VAL A 241 -0.73 -6.27 -5.49
C VAL A 241 0.71 -6.01 -5.86
N VAL A 242 1.57 -6.94 -5.47
CA VAL A 242 3.01 -6.91 -5.69
C VAL A 242 3.41 -7.99 -6.70
N ARG A 243 4.44 -7.73 -7.52
CA ARG A 243 4.97 -8.71 -8.49
C ARG A 243 6.38 -9.17 -8.17
N LYS A 244 7.22 -8.27 -7.64
CA LYS A 244 8.61 -8.56 -7.28
C LYS A 244 8.69 -9.08 -5.85
N ALA A 245 9.62 -10.00 -5.61
CA ALA A 245 9.90 -10.50 -4.26
C ALA A 245 10.32 -9.38 -3.30
N ASP A 246 11.16 -8.46 -3.77
CA ASP A 246 11.62 -7.31 -2.98
C ASP A 246 10.47 -6.38 -2.56
N ASP A 247 9.52 -6.13 -3.47
CA ASP A 247 8.31 -5.36 -3.15
C ASP A 247 7.48 -6.12 -2.11
N HIS A 248 7.31 -7.44 -2.27
CA HIS A 248 6.56 -8.24 -1.31
C HIS A 248 7.18 -8.20 0.09
N GLU A 249 8.49 -8.39 0.22
CA GLU A 249 9.17 -8.31 1.52
C GLU A 249 9.06 -6.91 2.13
N CYS A 250 9.19 -5.87 1.32
CA CYS A 250 9.03 -4.49 1.73
C CYS A 250 7.62 -4.20 2.29
N TYR A 251 6.59 -4.51 1.50
CA TYR A 251 5.19 -4.34 1.91
C TYR A 251 4.88 -5.20 3.13
N ALA A 252 5.38 -6.43 3.20
CA ALA A 252 5.13 -7.30 4.34
C ALA A 252 5.65 -6.70 5.66
N LYS A 253 6.89 -6.20 5.67
CA LYS A 253 7.48 -5.55 6.86
C LYS A 253 6.71 -4.30 7.29
N LEU A 254 6.30 -3.48 6.32
CA LEU A 254 5.57 -2.23 6.59
C LEU A 254 4.10 -2.48 6.95
N LEU A 255 3.44 -3.50 6.42
CA LEU A 255 2.05 -3.79 6.77
C LEU A 255 1.92 -4.25 8.22
N SER A 256 2.84 -5.06 8.75
CA SER A 256 2.88 -5.38 10.20
C SER A 256 2.95 -4.13 11.06
N SER A 257 3.64 -3.12 10.54
CA SER A 257 3.90 -1.85 11.20
C SER A 257 2.68 -0.93 11.22
N TYR A 258 1.94 -0.84 10.12
CA TYR A 258 0.81 0.06 9.98
C TYR A 258 -0.55 -0.61 10.24
N PHE A 259 -0.64 -1.93 10.15
CA PHE A 259 -1.86 -2.71 10.33
C PHE A 259 -1.60 -3.95 11.20
N PRO A 260 -1.30 -3.76 12.50
CA PRO A 260 -0.98 -4.86 13.39
C PRO A 260 -2.19 -5.79 13.59
N VAL A 261 -1.89 -7.09 13.67
CA VAL A 261 -2.87 -8.17 13.77
C VAL A 261 -3.13 -8.57 15.24
N ARG A 262 -2.11 -8.45 16.10
CA ARG A 262 -2.18 -8.67 17.55
C ARG A 262 -1.19 -7.77 18.30
N LEU A 263 -1.52 -7.44 19.54
CA LEU A 263 -0.55 -7.03 20.56
C LEU A 263 0.32 -8.25 20.91
N VAL A 264 1.61 -8.16 20.64
CA VAL A 264 2.60 -8.95 21.39
C VAL A 264 3.20 -7.96 22.37
N LEU A 265 2.64 -7.94 23.59
CA LEU A 265 3.20 -7.24 24.74
C LEU A 265 4.37 -8.05 25.31
#